data_AF-A0A6B2JG88-F1
#
_entry.id   AF-A0A6B2JG88-F1
#
_cell.length_a   1.000
_cell.length_b   1.000
_cell.length_c   1.000
_cell.angle_alpha   90.00
_cell.angle_beta   90.00
_cell.angle_gamma   90.00
#
_symmetry.space_group_name_H-M   'P 1'
#
loop_
_entity.id
_entity.type
_entity.pdbx_description
1 polymer ?
#
loop_
_entity_poly.entity_id
_entity_poly.type
_entity_poly.pdbx_seq_one_letter_code
_entity_poly.pdbx_strand_id
1 'polypeptide(L)' 'MSASETNTEESAKRHKGPLIGIGIAVAIGAIMGIAMAVTAVMRGDDPEGADQQMNSLSGELEPAESAVEEPVGLEGTDE' A
#
# COMPACT_ATOMS: atom_id res chain seq x y z
N MET A 1 -31.70 39.84 -26.36
CA MET A 1 -30.85 38.75 -25.86
C MET A 1 -31.11 38.62 -24.37
N SER A 2 -31.96 37.66 -24.00
CA SER A 2 -32.30 37.37 -22.60
C SER A 2 -31.39 36.24 -22.16
N ALA A 3 -30.65 36.47 -21.09
CA ALA A 3 -29.74 35.48 -20.52
C ALA A 3 -30.46 34.15 -20.38
N SER A 4 -29.90 33.10 -20.99
CA SER A 4 -30.31 31.73 -20.72
C SER A 4 -30.17 31.52 -19.22
N GLU A 5 -31.29 31.53 -18.49
CA GLU A 5 -31.34 31.00 -17.13
C GLU A 5 -30.96 29.54 -17.24
N THR A 6 -29.67 29.25 -17.07
CA THR A 6 -29.16 27.90 -17.06
C THR A 6 -29.75 27.23 -15.83
N ASN A 7 -30.70 26.33 -16.06
CA ASN A 7 -31.46 25.65 -15.03
C ASN A 7 -30.56 24.61 -14.34
N THR A 8 -29.66 25.10 -13.49
CA THR A 8 -28.62 24.33 -12.80
C THR A 8 -29.20 23.26 -11.88
N GLU A 9 -30.42 23.46 -11.38
CA GLU A 9 -31.14 22.47 -10.56
C GLU A 9 -31.58 21.24 -11.36
N GLU A 10 -31.97 21.40 -12.63
CA GLU A 10 -32.35 20.28 -13.49
C GLU A 10 -31.11 19.48 -13.93
N SER A 11 -30.01 20.18 -14.27
CA SER A 11 -28.71 19.53 -14.56
C SER A 11 -28.17 18.79 -13.34
N ALA A 12 -28.20 19.39 -12.15
CA ALA A 12 -27.71 18.75 -10.93
C ALA A 12 -28.47 17.46 -10.60
N LYS A 13 -29.79 17.40 -10.82
CA LYS A 13 -30.59 16.19 -10.59
C LYS A 13 -30.19 15.02 -11.49
N ARG A 14 -29.80 15.28 -12.75
CA ARG A 14 -29.41 14.24 -13.71
C ARG A 14 -28.01 13.67 -13.46
N HIS A 15 -27.12 14.43 -12.82
CA HIS A 15 -25.76 13.96 -12.50
C HIS A 15 -25.63 13.23 -11.16
N LYS A 16 -26.64 13.32 -10.28
CA LYS A 16 -26.63 12.65 -8.96
C LYS A 16 -26.56 11.12 -9.07
N GLY A 17 -27.28 10.53 -10.03
CA GLY A 17 -27.26 9.06 -10.24
C GLY A 17 -25.87 8.53 -10.56
N PRO A 18 -25.19 9.04 -11.61
CA PRO A 18 -23.81 8.66 -11.94
C PRO A 18 -22.81 8.92 -10.81
N LEU A 19 -22.92 10.05 -10.09
CA LEU A 19 -22.04 10.37 -8.97
C LEU A 19 -22.19 9.37 -7.80
N ILE A 20 -23.41 8.93 -7.51
CA ILE A 20 -23.64 7.89 -6.50
C ILE A 20 -23.02 6.56 -6.93
N GLY A 21 -23.15 6.19 -8.21
CA GLY A 21 -22.54 4.98 -8.76
C GLY A 21 -21.01 4.97 -8.64
N ILE A 22 -20.36 6.08 -8.98
CA ILE A 22 -18.91 6.25 -8.81
C ILE A 22 -18.55 6.18 -7.32
N GLY A 23 -19.30 6.85 -6.45
CA GLY A 23 -19.08 6.80 -5.00
C GLY A 23 -19.12 5.38 -4.44
N ILE A 24 -20.09 4.57 -4.88
CA ILE A 24 -20.20 3.16 -4.49
C ILE A 24 -19.01 2.34 -5.00
N ALA A 25 -18.63 2.53 -6.27
CA ALA A 25 -17.48 1.82 -6.85
C ALA A 25 -16.17 2.14 -6.09
N VAL A 26 -15.96 3.41 -5.76
CA VAL A 26 -14.81 3.86 -4.95
C VAL A 26 -14.86 3.26 -3.55
N ALA A 27 -16.02 3.24 -2.90
CA ALA A 27 -16.18 2.65 -1.57
C ALA A 27 -15.85 1.15 -1.56
N ILE A 28 -16.33 0.40 -2.56
CA ILE A 28 -16.03 -1.03 -2.70
C ILE A 28 -14.53 -1.24 -2.91
N GLY A 29 -13.90 -0.46 -3.80
CA GLY A 29 -12.46 -0.53 -4.03
C GLY A 29 -11.65 -0.24 -2.76
N ALA A 30 -12.06 0.78 -2.00
CA ALA A 30 -11.42 1.12 -0.72
C ALA A 30 -11.57 -0.01 0.32
N ILE A 31 -12.75 -0.60 0.44
CA ILE A 31 -12.99 -1.74 1.34
C ILE A 31 -12.10 -2.93 0.95
N MET A 32 -12.01 -3.24 -0.34
CA MET A 32 -11.18 -4.34 -0.84
C MET A 32 -9.69 -4.10 -0.57
N GLY A 33 -9.22 -2.87 -0.80
CA GLY A 33 -7.84 -2.47 -0.51
C GLY A 33 -7.49 -2.58 0.98
N ILE A 34 -8.39 -2.12 1.85
CA ILE A 34 -8.22 -2.26 3.31
C ILE A 34 -8.21 -3.74 3.71
N ALA A 35 -9.11 -4.56 3.16
CA ALA A 35 -9.15 -5.99 3.46
C ALA A 35 -7.85 -6.70 3.04
N MET A 36 -7.28 -6.35 1.87
CA MET A 36 -5.98 -6.87 1.45
C MET A 36 -4.84 -6.42 2.36
N ALA A 37 -4.78 -5.14 2.73
CA ALA A 37 -3.76 -4.63 3.63
C ALA A 37 -3.80 -5.33 4.99
N VAL A 38 -4.98 -5.50 5.58
CA VAL A 38 -5.16 -6.23 6.84
C VAL A 38 -4.73 -7.69 6.69
N THR A 39 -5.10 -8.34 5.57
CA THR A 39 -4.71 -9.73 5.31
C THR A 39 -3.19 -9.87 5.18
N ALA A 40 -2.53 -8.95 4.48
CA ALA A 40 -1.08 -8.94 4.33
C ALA A 40 -0.36 -8.74 5.67
N VAL A 41 -0.88 -7.89 6.56
CA VAL A 41 -0.29 -7.68 7.89
C VAL A 41 -0.53 -8.86 8.82
N MET A 42 -1.71 -9.49 8.76
CA MET A 42 -2.06 -10.58 9.68
C MET A 42 -1.57 -11.97 9.23
N ARG A 43 -1.29 -12.15 7.94
CA ARG A 43 -0.89 -13.44 7.34
C ARG A 43 0.37 -13.34 6.48
N GLY A 44 1.10 -12.22 6.58
CA GLY A 44 2.36 -12.06 5.89
C GLY A 44 3.41 -12.92 6.56
N ASP A 45 3.52 -14.17 6.11
CA ASP A 45 4.79 -14.89 6.23
C ASP A 45 5.77 -14.25 5.23
N ASP A 46 7.06 -14.23 5.58
CA ASP A 46 8.09 -13.77 4.65
C ASP A 46 8.02 -14.58 3.35
N PRO A 47 8.10 -13.94 2.17
CA PRO A 47 8.06 -14.66 0.91
C PRO A 47 9.18 -15.71 0.86
N GLU A 48 8.91 -16.87 0.26
CA GLU A 48 9.93 -17.91 0.11
C GLU A 48 11.18 -17.33 -0.58
N GLY A 49 12.31 -17.35 0.13
CA GLY A 49 13.57 -16.74 -0.34
C GLY A 49 13.76 -15.26 0.01
N ALA A 50 12.96 -14.67 0.91
CA ALA A 50 13.20 -13.32 1.44
C ALA A 50 14.61 -13.18 2.05
N ASP A 51 15.10 -14.23 2.68
CA ASP A 51 16.44 -14.30 3.28
C ASP A 51 17.54 -14.66 2.26
N GLN A 52 17.21 -14.73 0.97
CA GLN A 52 18.16 -15.10 -0.08
C GLN A 52 18.32 -13.95 -1.08
N GLN A 53 19.56 -13.55 -1.32
CA GLN A 53 19.93 -12.61 -2.37
C GLN A 53 20.64 -13.36 -3.51
N MET A 54 20.31 -13.02 -4.75
CA MET A 54 21.00 -13.58 -5.91
C MET A 54 22.34 -12.87 -6.08
N ASN A 55 23.44 -13.62 -6.00
CA ASN A 55 24.76 -13.10 -6.25
C ASN A 55 24.89 -12.69 -7.72
N SER A 56 25.14 -11.40 -7.97
CA SER A 56 25.25 -10.86 -9.34
C SER A 56 26.46 -11.39 -10.12
N LEU A 57 27.46 -11.94 -9.43
CA LEU A 57 28.70 -12.44 -10.02
C LEU A 57 28.64 -13.94 -10.35
N SER A 58 28.05 -14.75 -9.46
CA SER A 58 28.01 -16.21 -9.59
C SER A 58 26.64 -16.76 -10.01
N GLY A 59 25.57 -15.97 -9.85
CA GLY A 59 24.19 -16.39 -10.12
C GLY A 59 23.60 -17.37 -9.10
N GLU A 60 24.32 -17.66 -8.01
CA GLU A 60 23.88 -18.50 -6.90
C GLU A 60 23.00 -17.70 -5.93
N LEU A 61 22.08 -18.37 -5.24
CA LEU A 61 21.35 -17.78 -4.12
C LEU A 61 22.21 -17.86 -2.86
N GLU A 62 22.51 -16.72 -2.26
CA GLU A 62 23.27 -16.60 -1.02
C GLU A 62 22.39 -15.98 0.08
N PRO A 63 22.61 -16.32 1.37
CA PRO A 63 21.91 -15.65 2.46
C PRO A 63 22.05 -14.13 2.38
N ALA A 64 20.95 -13.41 2.57
CA ALA A 64 20.93 -11.97 2.54
C ALA A 64 21.71 -11.43 3.74
N GLU A 65 22.94 -10.98 3.53
CA GLU A 65 23.78 -10.47 4.61
C GLU A 65 23.30 -9.06 5.03
N SER A 66 22.36 -8.97 5.98
CA SER A 66 22.09 -7.78 6.79
C SER A 66 21.19 -8.09 8.00
N ALA A 67 21.81 -8.56 9.09
CA ALA A 67 21.43 -8.24 10.47
C ALA A 67 22.45 -8.84 11.47
N VAL A 68 23.70 -8.41 11.39
CA VAL A 68 24.53 -8.35 12.60
C VAL A 68 24.26 -6.97 13.21
N GLU A 69 23.15 -6.84 13.94
CA GLU A 69 23.12 -5.89 15.05
C GLU A 69 23.99 -6.51 16.15
N GLU A 70 25.30 -6.26 16.13
CA GLU A 70 26.05 -6.35 17.37
C GLU A 70 25.56 -5.20 18.26
N PRO A 71 24.96 -5.47 19.44
CA PRO A 71 24.93 -4.44 20.46
C PRO A 71 26.40 -4.17 20.79
N VAL A 72 26.90 -3.00 20.43
CA VAL A 72 28.21 -2.53 20.89
C VAL A 72 28.14 -2.44 22.41
N GLY A 73 28.50 -3.53 23.08
CA GLY A 73 28.67 -3.62 24.51
C GLY A 73 29.82 -2.71 24.89
N LEU A 74 29.50 -1.50 25.34
CA LEU A 74 30.42 -0.67 26.11
C LEU A 74 30.60 -1.32 27.48
N GLU A 75 31.36 -2.43 27.53
CA GLU A 75 31.75 -3.09 28.77
C GLU A 75 33.24 -2.85 29.02
N GLY A 76 33.53 -2.03 30.04
CA GLY A 76 34.78 -2.07 30.79
C GLY A 76 36.03 -1.43 30.17
N THR A 77 36.18 -0.11 30.32
CA THR A 77 37.52 0.48 30.50
C THR A 77 37.56 1.18 31.85
N ASP A 78 37.76 0.38 32.90
CA ASP A 78 38.26 0.82 34.19
C ASP A 78 39.51 -0.01 34.50
N GLU A 79 40.67 0.51 34.12
CA GLU A 79 41.97 0.23 34.74
C GLU A 79 42.75 1.53 34.93
#